data_AF-A0AAF0ZFG8-F1
#
_entry.id   AF-A0AAF0ZFG8-F1
#
_cell.length_a   1.000
_cell.length_b   1.000
_cell.length_c   1.000
_cell.angle_alpha   90.00
_cell.angle_beta   90.00
_cell.angle_gamma   90.00
#
_symmetry.space_group_name_H-M   'P 1'
#
loop_
_entity.id
_entity.type
_entity.pdbx_description
1 polymer ?
#
loop_
_entity_poly.entity_id
_entity_poly.type
_entity_poly.pdbx_seq_one_letter_code
_entity_poly.pdbx_strand_id
1 'polypeptide(L)'
;MALTKTILSPRDEWKTAKNFCVQCGKFHPSQSHWEFMQTMPQDPLEMISDLTKMGVYKPATFDIANSLSTAELRKELFLKMAGKGSPKREKLVLELAKQAGGLDNAFSAAFGAKAGEFFGDAIRSGEFSRRKFLQNVAIGAALVSLVNACGNNAGTPESQPDAPPPDTSNLEKTDLKVGFIPITCATPIIMSEPLGFYQKYGLNAQVVKMPSWGAVRDSAIAGELDAYHMLAPMPIAMTLGLGSATFGVRLASIENINGQAITVSNKYKGKINGPADFKGFVLGVPFPYSMHNLLLRYYLATGGINPDVDVTIRPVPPPDSIAQLVAGDIDGFLMPDPFNQRAVYEDAGFIHKLTKELWPGHPCCAFAASDTWINENPNTFRALNKSIIEATGYASKPENRVEIAEAISDRAFLNQPVEVVQAVLTGKFEDGLGNNLDVPDRIDFDPYPWQSFANWIMSQLVRWDISGDGKAKQLTADGKYDQLGQEIFLTDLARELAEELGQTPPDEIYRTETLEFDTFDPQQPDQYIQAQIDKYGF
;
A
#
# COMPACT_ATOMS: atom_id res chain seq x y z
N MET A 1 -69.86 35.63 -44.30
CA MET A 1 -70.12 35.67 -42.84
C MET A 1 -69.10 34.76 -42.17
N ALA A 2 -68.45 35.28 -41.13
CA ALA A 2 -67.21 34.78 -40.55
C ALA A 2 -67.28 33.34 -40.01
N LEU A 3 -66.21 32.56 -40.23
CA LEU A 3 -65.84 31.44 -39.38
C LEU A 3 -64.33 31.47 -39.14
N THR A 4 -64.00 31.40 -37.86
CA THR A 4 -62.75 31.73 -37.18
C THR A 4 -61.62 30.78 -37.55
N LYS A 5 -60.45 31.32 -37.95
CA LYS A 5 -59.19 30.56 -38.07
C LYS A 5 -58.59 30.36 -36.68
N THR A 6 -58.60 29.12 -36.18
CA THR A 6 -57.70 28.70 -35.10
C THR A 6 -56.37 28.32 -35.74
N ILE A 7 -55.33 29.11 -35.52
CA ILE A 7 -53.95 28.80 -35.91
C ILE A 7 -53.41 27.82 -34.86
N LEU A 8 -53.32 26.54 -35.20
CA LEU A 8 -52.51 25.58 -34.45
C LEU A 8 -51.04 25.74 -34.87
N SER A 9 -50.14 25.75 -33.88
CA SER A 9 -48.70 25.90 -34.07
C SER A 9 -48.10 24.69 -34.81
N PRO A 10 -46.93 24.82 -35.48
CA PRO A 10 -46.27 23.74 -36.24
C PRO A 10 -45.89 22.49 -35.42
N ARG A 11 -46.08 22.49 -34.09
CA ARG A 11 -45.64 21.42 -33.18
C ARG A 11 -46.60 20.22 -33.08
N ASP A 12 -47.80 20.29 -33.66
CA ASP A 12 -48.81 19.22 -33.50
C ASP A 12 -48.97 18.29 -34.72
N GLU A 13 -48.29 18.54 -35.84
CA GLU A 13 -48.37 17.67 -37.02
C GLU A 13 -47.55 16.37 -36.89
N TRP A 14 -46.65 16.26 -35.91
CA TRP A 14 -45.67 15.16 -35.86
C TRP A 14 -46.15 13.94 -35.04
N LYS A 15 -47.25 14.06 -34.29
CA LYS A 15 -47.77 13.01 -33.38
C LYS A 15 -48.69 12.02 -34.10
N THR A 16 -48.27 11.50 -35.26
CA THR A 16 -48.97 10.37 -35.92
C THR A 16 -48.23 9.07 -35.64
N ALA A 17 -48.94 7.93 -35.61
CA ALA A 17 -48.36 6.61 -35.33
C ALA A 17 -47.18 6.23 -36.26
N LYS A 18 -47.07 6.88 -37.43
CA LYS A 18 -45.96 6.70 -38.38
C LYS A 18 -44.63 7.34 -37.95
N ASN A 19 -44.66 8.26 -36.99
CA ASN A 19 -43.47 8.95 -36.47
C ASN A 19 -43.05 8.44 -35.09
N PHE A 20 -43.73 7.42 -34.54
CA PHE A 20 -43.36 6.86 -33.24
C PHE A 20 -42.18 5.89 -33.41
N CYS A 21 -41.04 6.20 -32.81
CA CYS A 21 -39.89 5.32 -32.81
C CYS A 21 -39.98 4.31 -31.66
N VAL A 22 -40.16 3.03 -32.00
CA VAL A 22 -40.19 1.93 -31.01
C VAL A 22 -38.85 1.69 -30.31
N GLN A 23 -37.72 2.13 -30.88
CA GLN A 23 -36.41 1.94 -30.25
C GLN A 23 -36.14 2.95 -29.11
N CYS A 24 -36.61 4.19 -29.21
CA CYS A 24 -36.34 5.22 -28.20
C CYS A 24 -37.61 5.82 -27.55
N GLY A 25 -38.80 5.40 -27.97
CA GLY A 25 -40.09 5.78 -27.38
C GLY A 25 -40.53 7.23 -27.65
N LYS A 26 -39.96 7.92 -28.65
CA LYS A 26 -40.27 9.33 -28.98
C LYS A 26 -40.83 9.49 -30.40
N PHE A 27 -41.55 10.60 -30.64
CA PHE A 27 -42.08 10.94 -31.97
C PHE A 27 -41.07 11.78 -32.76
N HIS A 28 -40.51 11.21 -33.83
CA HIS A 28 -39.66 11.91 -34.81
C HIS A 28 -39.70 11.19 -36.18
N PRO A 29 -39.41 11.86 -37.30
CA PRO A 29 -39.22 11.19 -38.58
C PRO A 29 -38.13 10.11 -38.48
N SER A 30 -38.31 8.98 -39.18
CA SER A 30 -37.33 7.88 -39.17
C SER A 30 -35.95 8.33 -39.67
N GLN A 31 -35.90 9.27 -40.62
CA GLN A 31 -34.67 9.83 -41.15
C GLN A 31 -33.86 10.61 -40.11
N SER A 32 -34.54 11.32 -39.20
CA SER A 32 -33.89 12.07 -38.11
C SER A 32 -33.23 11.16 -37.07
N HIS A 33 -33.74 9.93 -36.88
CA HIS A 33 -33.08 8.94 -36.05
C HIS A 33 -31.75 8.50 -36.65
N TRP A 34 -31.76 8.28 -37.96
CA TRP A 34 -30.62 7.78 -38.70
C TRP A 34 -29.52 8.84 -38.78
N GLU A 35 -29.89 10.10 -39.04
CA GLU A 35 -28.95 11.25 -38.99
C GLU A 35 -28.36 11.45 -37.59
N PHE A 36 -29.17 11.39 -36.53
CA PHE A 36 -28.70 11.51 -35.16
C PHE A 36 -27.74 10.37 -34.76
N MET A 37 -28.04 9.13 -35.17
CA MET A 37 -27.19 7.97 -34.93
C MET A 37 -25.83 8.08 -35.65
N GLN A 38 -25.78 8.70 -36.83
CA GLN A 38 -24.52 8.92 -37.55
C GLN A 38 -23.62 9.97 -36.90
N THR A 39 -24.19 10.94 -36.20
CA THR A 39 -23.44 12.00 -35.53
C THR A 39 -23.24 11.75 -34.04
N MET A 40 -23.74 10.63 -33.50
CA MET A 40 -23.62 10.32 -32.08
C MET A 40 -22.14 10.04 -31.73
N PRO A 41 -21.59 10.70 -30.70
CA PRO A 41 -20.27 10.38 -30.19
C PRO A 41 -20.17 8.89 -29.88
N GLN A 42 -19.16 8.22 -30.43
CA GLN A 42 -18.93 6.79 -30.20
C GLN A 42 -18.17 6.54 -28.89
N ASP A 43 -17.61 7.59 -28.29
CA ASP A 43 -16.98 7.55 -26.98
C ASP A 43 -18.04 7.78 -25.88
N PRO A 44 -18.27 6.80 -24.98
CA PRO A 44 -19.21 6.94 -23.86
C PRO A 44 -18.93 8.16 -22.96
N LEU A 45 -17.68 8.62 -22.87
CA LEU A 45 -17.30 9.76 -22.04
C LEU A 45 -17.77 11.10 -22.63
N GLU A 46 -17.78 11.22 -23.97
CA GLU A 46 -18.30 12.41 -24.65
C GLU A 46 -19.82 12.53 -24.50
N MET A 47 -20.53 11.39 -24.47
CA MET A 47 -21.98 11.37 -24.22
C MET A 47 -22.34 11.85 -22.81
N ILE A 48 -21.53 11.55 -21.80
CA ILE A 48 -21.79 11.97 -20.41
C ILE A 48 -21.66 13.49 -20.27
N SER A 49 -20.70 14.10 -20.94
CA SER A 49 -20.52 15.56 -20.98
C SER A 49 -21.76 16.26 -21.56
N ASP A 50 -22.29 15.74 -22.67
CA ASP A 50 -23.47 16.32 -23.31
C ASP A 50 -24.76 16.08 -22.51
N LEU A 51 -24.91 14.93 -21.85
CA LEU A 51 -26.02 14.69 -20.92
C LEU A 51 -25.98 15.62 -19.70
N THR A 52 -24.78 16.03 -19.28
CA THR A 52 -24.59 17.02 -18.22
C THR A 52 -24.96 18.43 -18.70
N LYS A 53 -24.54 18.83 -19.90
CA LYS A 53 -24.95 20.12 -20.53
C LYS A 53 -26.46 20.20 -20.76
N MET A 54 -27.10 19.07 -21.07
CA MET A 54 -28.55 18.96 -21.22
C MET A 54 -29.32 18.97 -19.88
N GLY A 55 -28.61 19.04 -18.74
CA GLY A 55 -29.20 19.11 -17.41
C GLY A 55 -29.82 17.80 -16.91
N VAL A 56 -29.51 16.67 -17.56
CA VAL A 56 -30.02 15.35 -17.18
C VAL A 56 -29.32 14.83 -15.92
N TYR A 57 -28.03 15.14 -15.77
CA TYR A 57 -27.25 14.88 -14.57
C TYR A 57 -26.74 16.19 -13.98
N LYS A 58 -26.83 16.34 -12.64
CA LYS A 58 -26.29 17.52 -11.95
C LYS A 58 -24.79 17.30 -11.68
N PRO A 59 -23.94 18.33 -11.78
CA PRO A 59 -22.50 18.21 -11.49
C PRO A 59 -22.20 17.55 -10.14
N ALA A 60 -22.93 17.91 -9.09
CA ALA A 60 -22.79 17.33 -7.74
C ALA A 60 -23.12 15.83 -7.65
N THR A 61 -23.85 15.26 -8.62
CA THR A 61 -24.11 13.82 -8.69
C THR A 61 -22.86 13.04 -9.09
N PHE A 62 -21.94 13.67 -9.83
CA PHE A 62 -20.66 13.08 -10.20
C PHE A 62 -19.67 13.13 -9.03
N ASP A 63 -19.69 14.16 -8.19
CA ASP A 63 -18.87 14.21 -6.98
C ASP A 63 -19.23 13.09 -6.01
N ILE A 64 -20.52 12.78 -5.88
CA ILE A 64 -21.02 11.64 -5.10
C ILE A 64 -20.67 10.31 -5.78
N ALA A 65 -20.77 10.21 -7.11
CA ALA A 65 -20.39 9.00 -7.84
C ALA A 65 -18.88 8.73 -7.78
N ASN A 66 -18.06 9.79 -7.71
CA ASN A 66 -16.61 9.72 -7.57
C ASN A 66 -16.17 9.45 -6.13
N SER A 67 -17.00 9.80 -5.13
CA SER A 67 -16.75 9.49 -3.72
C SER A 67 -17.21 8.09 -3.29
N LEU A 68 -18.04 7.41 -4.10
CA LEU A 68 -18.57 6.09 -3.79
C LEU A 68 -17.71 5.00 -4.43
N SER A 69 -17.18 4.10 -3.62
CA SER A 69 -16.54 2.89 -4.09
C SER A 69 -17.55 1.98 -4.82
N THR A 70 -17.05 1.14 -5.72
CA THR A 70 -17.88 0.14 -6.43
C THR A 70 -18.60 -0.79 -5.46
N ALA A 71 -17.99 -1.06 -4.29
CA ALA A 71 -18.60 -1.83 -3.21
C ALA A 71 -19.77 -1.09 -2.57
N GLU A 72 -19.65 0.20 -2.32
CA GLU A 72 -20.74 1.03 -1.78
C GLU A 72 -21.90 1.18 -2.78
N LEU A 73 -21.61 1.37 -4.06
CA LEU A 73 -22.62 1.38 -5.12
C LEU A 73 -23.36 0.04 -5.22
N ARG A 74 -22.64 -1.09 -5.14
CA ARG A 74 -23.23 -2.44 -5.14
C ARG A 74 -24.07 -2.71 -3.89
N LYS A 75 -23.61 -2.26 -2.73
CA LYS A 75 -24.35 -2.33 -1.46
C LYS A 75 -25.66 -1.54 -1.53
N GLU A 76 -25.61 -0.31 -2.05
CA GLU A 76 -26.80 0.53 -2.24
C GLU A 76 -27.77 -0.06 -3.28
N LEU A 77 -27.25 -0.58 -4.41
CA LEU A 77 -28.05 -1.28 -5.42
C LEU A 77 -28.71 -2.54 -4.85
N PHE A 78 -27.98 -3.33 -4.05
CA PHE A 78 -28.51 -4.51 -3.39
C PHE A 78 -29.61 -4.15 -2.40
N LEU A 79 -29.40 -3.14 -1.55
CA LEU A 79 -30.40 -2.67 -0.59
C LEU A 79 -31.67 -2.23 -1.32
N LYS A 80 -31.53 -1.50 -2.42
CA LYS A 80 -32.65 -1.06 -3.25
C LYS A 80 -33.41 -2.23 -3.90
N MET A 81 -32.69 -3.27 -4.34
CA MET A 81 -33.29 -4.49 -4.90
C MET A 81 -33.99 -5.36 -3.84
N ALA A 82 -33.32 -5.61 -2.70
CA ALA A 82 -33.86 -6.41 -1.60
C ALA A 82 -35.04 -5.71 -0.92
N GLY A 83 -34.95 -4.38 -0.77
CA GLY A 83 -36.02 -3.52 -0.28
C GLY A 83 -37.16 -3.31 -1.26
N LYS A 84 -36.96 -3.65 -2.55
CA LYS A 84 -37.87 -3.33 -3.67
C LYS A 84 -38.31 -1.86 -3.68
N GLY A 85 -37.39 -0.95 -3.35
CA GLY A 85 -37.64 0.48 -3.22
C GLY A 85 -38.54 0.92 -2.05
N SER A 86 -38.74 0.07 -1.04
CA SER A 86 -39.48 0.40 0.17
C SER A 86 -38.52 0.73 1.33
N PRO A 87 -38.49 1.98 1.82
CA PRO A 87 -37.56 2.39 2.88
C PRO A 87 -37.70 1.59 4.18
N LYS A 88 -38.91 1.10 4.49
CA LYS A 88 -39.14 0.25 5.67
C LYS A 88 -38.51 -1.14 5.53
N ARG A 89 -38.46 -1.69 4.31
CA ARG A 89 -37.82 -2.99 4.04
C ARG A 89 -36.31 -2.87 3.96
N GLU A 90 -35.81 -1.79 3.37
CA GLU A 90 -34.37 -1.49 3.35
C GLU A 90 -33.82 -1.37 4.78
N LYS A 91 -34.54 -0.66 5.65
CA LYS A 91 -34.20 -0.55 7.07
C LYS A 91 -34.21 -1.90 7.81
N LEU A 92 -35.21 -2.75 7.53
CA LEU A 92 -35.28 -4.10 8.10
C LEU A 92 -34.09 -4.98 7.64
N VAL A 93 -33.72 -4.91 6.36
CA VAL A 93 -32.56 -5.63 5.81
C VAL A 93 -31.26 -5.15 6.46
N LEU A 94 -31.11 -3.85 6.67
CA LEU A 94 -29.96 -3.27 7.37
C LEU A 94 -29.90 -3.65 8.85
N GLU A 95 -31.02 -3.70 9.54
CA GLU A 95 -31.09 -4.14 10.95
C GLU A 95 -30.74 -5.61 11.11
N LEU A 96 -31.22 -6.47 10.19
CA LEU A 96 -30.87 -7.89 10.16
C LEU A 96 -29.38 -8.11 9.83
N ALA A 97 -28.85 -7.35 8.85
CA ALA A 97 -27.42 -7.38 8.54
C ALA A 97 -26.57 -6.91 9.72
N LYS A 98 -27.02 -5.90 10.47
CA LYS A 98 -26.31 -5.42 11.67
C LYS A 98 -26.31 -6.48 12.79
N GLN A 99 -27.39 -7.22 12.98
CA GLN A 99 -27.43 -8.35 13.93
C GLN A 99 -26.48 -9.49 13.54
N ALA A 100 -26.21 -9.66 12.24
CA ALA A 100 -25.23 -10.60 11.72
C ALA A 100 -23.79 -10.05 11.71
N GLY A 101 -23.54 -8.87 12.29
CA GLY A 101 -22.20 -8.25 12.33
C GLY A 101 -21.81 -7.46 11.08
N GLY A 102 -22.77 -7.07 10.25
CA GLY A 102 -22.56 -6.32 9.00
C GLY A 102 -23.08 -7.07 7.78
N LEU A 103 -23.21 -6.36 6.64
CA LEU A 103 -23.72 -6.96 5.40
C LEU A 103 -22.79 -8.07 4.88
N ASP A 104 -21.48 -7.87 4.95
CA ASP A 104 -20.50 -8.86 4.48
C ASP A 104 -20.51 -10.14 5.32
N ASN A 105 -20.73 -10.01 6.63
CA ASN A 105 -20.90 -11.14 7.55
C ASN A 105 -22.24 -11.86 7.34
N ALA A 106 -23.31 -11.12 7.04
CA ALA A 106 -24.61 -11.70 6.67
C ALA A 106 -24.51 -12.52 5.37
N PHE A 107 -23.77 -12.03 4.38
CA PHE A 107 -23.52 -12.74 3.12
C PHE A 107 -22.57 -13.93 3.30
N SER A 108 -21.53 -13.79 4.12
CA SER A 108 -20.62 -14.90 4.48
C SER A 108 -21.35 -16.01 5.22
N ALA A 109 -22.30 -15.68 6.09
CA ALA A 109 -23.17 -16.65 6.75
C ALA A 109 -24.14 -17.35 5.78
N ALA A 110 -24.61 -16.65 4.75
CA ALA A 110 -25.58 -17.20 3.78
C ALA A 110 -24.93 -18.01 2.65
N PHE A 111 -23.73 -17.63 2.20
CA PHE A 111 -23.07 -18.18 1.00
C PHE A 111 -21.69 -18.80 1.28
N GLY A 112 -21.24 -18.82 2.54
CA GLY A 112 -19.99 -19.46 2.98
C GLY A 112 -18.75 -18.88 2.29
N ALA A 113 -17.77 -19.74 2.01
CA ALA A 113 -16.50 -19.37 1.36
C ALA A 113 -16.65 -18.70 -0.03
N LYS A 114 -17.85 -18.74 -0.63
CA LYS A 114 -18.16 -18.12 -1.92
C LYS A 114 -18.78 -16.73 -1.81
N ALA A 115 -18.98 -16.20 -0.60
CA ALA A 115 -19.55 -14.86 -0.42
C ALA A 115 -18.70 -13.76 -1.09
N GLY A 116 -17.38 -13.95 -1.19
CA GLY A 116 -16.47 -13.07 -1.92
C GLY A 116 -16.72 -13.04 -3.44
N GLU A 117 -17.27 -14.10 -4.03
CA GLU A 117 -17.62 -14.17 -5.46
C GLU A 117 -18.88 -13.33 -5.78
N PHE A 118 -19.72 -13.00 -4.80
CA PHE A 118 -20.93 -12.19 -5.01
C PHE A 118 -20.61 -10.70 -5.19
N PHE A 119 -19.51 -10.22 -4.57
CA PHE A 119 -19.04 -8.84 -4.67
C PHE A 119 -17.74 -8.69 -5.46
N GLY A 120 -17.03 -9.78 -5.77
CA GLY A 120 -15.89 -9.83 -6.66
C GLY A 120 -16.28 -10.42 -8.01
N ASP A 121 -16.28 -9.62 -9.07
CA ASP A 121 -16.39 -10.18 -10.42
C ASP A 121 -15.00 -10.45 -10.99
N ALA A 122 -14.90 -11.65 -11.55
CA ALA A 122 -14.00 -12.01 -12.62
C ALA A 122 -14.15 -11.04 -13.81
N ILE A 123 -13.10 -10.27 -14.11
CA ILE A 123 -12.93 -9.67 -15.45
C ILE A 123 -11.94 -10.54 -16.21
N ARG A 124 -12.48 -11.56 -16.89
CA ARG A 124 -11.94 -12.01 -18.19
C ARG A 124 -12.58 -11.15 -19.27
N SER A 125 -11.92 -10.05 -19.62
CA SER A 125 -12.01 -9.41 -20.94
C SER A 125 -10.92 -8.34 -20.98
N GLY A 126 -9.80 -8.66 -21.64
CA GLY A 126 -8.70 -7.72 -21.84
C GLY A 126 -9.10 -6.57 -22.75
N GLU A 127 -8.75 -5.34 -22.35
CA GLU A 127 -8.88 -4.12 -23.15
C GLU A 127 -7.53 -3.56 -23.60
N PHE A 128 -6.53 -4.42 -23.84
CA PHE A 128 -5.26 -3.95 -24.41
C PHE A 128 -5.37 -3.87 -25.94
N SER A 129 -5.72 -2.69 -26.47
CA SER A 129 -5.70 -2.49 -27.92
C SER A 129 -4.25 -2.26 -28.40
N ARG A 130 -3.86 -2.96 -29.48
CA ARG A 130 -2.56 -2.83 -30.17
C ARG A 130 -2.24 -1.37 -30.55
N ARG A 131 -3.26 -0.52 -30.69
CA ARG A 131 -3.14 0.91 -31.00
C ARG A 131 -2.72 1.75 -29.79
N LYS A 132 -3.25 1.45 -28.59
CA LYS A 132 -2.87 2.12 -27.33
C LYS A 132 -1.46 1.70 -26.89
N PHE A 133 -1.08 0.45 -27.15
CA PHE A 133 0.30 -0.03 -27.02
C PHE A 133 1.27 0.75 -27.94
N LEU A 134 0.97 0.86 -29.24
CA LEU A 134 1.82 1.60 -30.18
C LEU A 134 1.85 3.12 -29.92
N GLN A 135 0.77 3.70 -29.41
CA GLN A 135 0.73 5.11 -28.99
C GLN A 135 1.60 5.36 -27.76
N ASN A 136 1.55 4.48 -26.76
CA ASN A 136 2.39 4.62 -25.57
C ASN A 136 3.88 4.37 -25.88
N VAL A 137 4.19 3.44 -26.80
CA VAL A 137 5.55 3.24 -27.33
C VAL A 137 6.04 4.45 -28.12
N ALA A 138 5.18 5.08 -28.92
CA ALA A 138 5.53 6.29 -29.68
C ALA A 138 5.71 7.53 -28.78
N ILE A 139 4.93 7.66 -27.71
CA ILE A 139 5.06 8.74 -26.71
C ILE A 139 6.33 8.54 -25.87
N GLY A 140 6.64 7.30 -25.46
CA GLY A 140 7.90 6.96 -24.79
C GLY A 140 9.13 7.21 -25.66
N ALA A 141 9.08 6.86 -26.95
CA ALA A 141 10.17 7.14 -27.90
C ALA A 141 10.35 8.64 -28.20
N ALA A 142 9.26 9.42 -28.21
CA ALA A 142 9.31 10.87 -28.45
C ALA A 142 9.91 11.63 -27.26
N LEU A 143 9.68 11.19 -26.02
CA LEU A 143 10.27 11.78 -24.82
C LEU A 143 11.80 11.57 -24.76
N VAL A 144 12.29 10.40 -25.17
CA VAL A 144 13.75 10.13 -25.28
C VAL A 144 14.40 10.95 -26.42
N SER A 145 13.63 11.29 -27.46
CA SER A 145 14.13 12.06 -28.62
C SER A 145 14.22 13.57 -28.38
N LEU A 146 13.36 14.11 -27.50
CA LEU A 146 13.26 15.55 -27.26
C LEU A 146 14.29 16.08 -26.25
N VAL A 147 14.81 15.22 -25.38
CA VAL A 147 15.90 15.59 -24.44
C VAL A 147 17.25 15.75 -25.16
N ASN A 148 17.46 15.05 -26.29
CA ASN A 148 18.70 15.14 -27.08
C ASN A 148 18.69 16.18 -28.22
N ALA A 149 17.57 16.86 -28.47
CA ALA A 149 17.43 17.78 -29.61
C ALA A 149 17.38 19.27 -29.24
N CYS A 150 17.38 19.63 -27.96
CA CYS A 150 17.27 21.02 -27.50
C CYS A 150 18.30 21.34 -26.40
N GLY A 151 19.58 21.43 -26.77
CA GLY A 151 20.64 21.83 -25.86
C GLY A 151 21.97 22.12 -26.56
N ASN A 152 22.05 23.23 -27.29
CA ASN A 152 23.34 23.75 -27.76
C ASN A 152 23.96 24.64 -26.67
N ASN A 153 25.22 24.33 -26.33
CA ASN A 153 26.24 25.17 -25.68
C ASN A 153 26.04 25.59 -24.21
N ALA A 154 26.26 24.66 -23.30
CA ALA A 154 26.99 24.90 -22.05
C ALA A 154 27.61 23.58 -21.59
N GLY A 155 28.88 23.59 -21.19
CA GLY A 155 29.72 22.40 -21.02
C GLY A 155 29.08 21.25 -20.24
N THR A 156 29.04 20.08 -20.87
CA THR A 156 28.68 18.80 -20.25
C THR A 156 29.71 18.41 -19.19
N PRO A 157 29.30 18.13 -17.94
CA PRO A 157 30.04 17.20 -17.09
C PRO A 157 30.00 15.82 -17.77
N GLU A 158 31.13 15.11 -17.78
CA GLU A 158 31.22 13.75 -18.32
C GLU A 158 30.16 12.83 -17.67
N SER A 159 29.16 12.43 -18.44
CA SER A 159 28.24 11.35 -18.09
C SER A 159 28.97 10.02 -18.29
N GLN A 160 29.00 9.19 -17.25
CA GLN A 160 29.46 7.80 -17.32
C GLN A 160 28.74 7.05 -18.46
N PRO A 161 29.41 6.09 -19.13
CA PRO A 161 28.77 5.30 -20.17
C PRO A 161 27.61 4.48 -19.59
N ASP A 162 26.42 4.59 -20.19
CA ASP A 162 25.26 3.75 -19.88
C ASP A 162 25.65 2.27 -19.90
N ALA A 163 25.37 1.57 -18.82
CA ALA A 163 25.58 0.13 -18.72
C ALA A 163 24.80 -0.58 -19.85
N PRO A 164 25.36 -1.67 -20.44
CA PRO A 164 24.64 -2.44 -21.44
C PRO A 164 23.29 -2.93 -20.89
N PRO A 165 22.22 -2.97 -21.71
CA PRO A 165 20.91 -3.40 -21.26
C PRO A 165 20.97 -4.83 -20.68
N PRO A 166 20.19 -5.13 -19.62
CA PRO A 166 20.23 -6.44 -18.98
C PRO A 166 19.94 -7.57 -19.98
N ASP A 167 20.68 -8.68 -19.89
CA ASP A 167 20.31 -9.90 -20.62
C ASP A 167 19.04 -10.48 -19.98
N THR A 168 17.98 -10.57 -20.79
CA THR A 168 16.64 -11.03 -20.40
C THR A 168 16.27 -12.36 -21.05
N SER A 169 17.21 -13.00 -21.75
CA SER A 169 16.96 -14.20 -22.55
C SER A 169 16.82 -15.49 -21.73
N ASN A 170 17.23 -15.47 -20.46
CA ASN A 170 17.29 -16.64 -19.57
C ASN A 170 16.24 -16.64 -18.44
N LEU A 171 15.26 -15.73 -18.47
CA LEU A 171 14.22 -15.64 -17.44
C LEU A 171 13.27 -16.84 -17.52
N GLU A 172 13.06 -17.53 -16.39
CA GLU A 172 12.13 -18.65 -16.28
C GLU A 172 10.67 -18.19 -16.37
N LYS A 173 10.38 -16.99 -15.83
CA LYS A 173 9.05 -16.39 -15.81
C LYS A 173 9.14 -14.88 -15.99
N THR A 174 8.26 -14.31 -16.83
CA THR A 174 8.25 -12.87 -17.12
C THR A 174 6.97 -12.18 -16.66
N ASP A 175 5.82 -12.86 -16.70
CA ASP A 175 4.56 -12.37 -16.16
C ASP A 175 4.49 -12.65 -14.66
N LEU A 176 4.57 -11.60 -13.83
CA LEU A 176 4.69 -11.73 -12.39
C LEU A 176 3.55 -11.03 -11.66
N LYS A 177 3.25 -11.50 -10.45
CA LYS A 177 2.36 -10.82 -9.50
C LYS A 177 3.10 -10.54 -8.19
N VAL A 178 3.12 -9.28 -7.78
CA VAL A 178 3.78 -8.84 -6.55
C VAL A 178 2.74 -8.27 -5.60
N GLY A 179 2.55 -8.92 -4.45
CA GLY A 179 1.58 -8.48 -3.44
C GLY A 179 2.08 -7.28 -2.64
N PHE A 180 1.22 -6.28 -2.36
CA PHE A 180 1.57 -5.15 -1.51
C PHE A 180 0.42 -4.65 -0.62
N ILE A 181 0.80 -4.07 0.52
CA ILE A 181 -0.11 -3.30 1.40
C ILE A 181 0.00 -1.83 0.98
N PRO A 182 -1.12 -1.09 0.83
CA PRO A 182 -1.10 0.28 0.34
C PRO A 182 -0.57 1.28 1.37
N ILE A 183 0.75 1.25 1.60
CA ILE A 183 1.52 2.14 2.49
C ILE A 183 2.76 2.67 1.74
N THR A 184 3.33 3.79 2.19
CA THR A 184 4.49 4.40 1.52
C THR A 184 5.74 3.53 1.59
N CYS A 185 5.79 2.55 2.48
CA CYS A 185 6.86 1.56 2.52
C CYS A 185 6.99 0.78 1.22
N ALA A 186 5.86 0.48 0.55
CA ALA A 186 5.83 -0.27 -0.70
C ALA A 186 6.28 0.55 -1.93
N THR A 187 6.78 1.78 -1.74
CA THR A 187 7.16 2.70 -2.82
C THR A 187 8.02 2.02 -3.90
N PRO A 188 9.11 1.29 -3.57
CA PRO A 188 9.93 0.64 -4.60
C PRO A 188 9.16 -0.38 -5.44
N ILE A 189 8.18 -1.10 -4.86
CA ILE A 189 7.35 -2.06 -5.58
C ILE A 189 6.35 -1.32 -6.50
N ILE A 190 5.58 -0.39 -5.94
CA ILE A 190 4.43 0.18 -6.65
C ILE A 190 4.84 1.22 -7.69
N MET A 191 5.97 1.90 -7.51
CA MET A 191 6.48 2.81 -8.53
C MET A 191 7.20 2.08 -9.66
N SER A 192 7.63 0.83 -9.44
CA SER A 192 8.37 0.06 -10.45
C SER A 192 7.56 -0.24 -11.70
N GLU A 193 6.23 -0.38 -11.58
CA GLU A 193 5.33 -0.57 -12.71
C GLU A 193 5.17 0.69 -13.59
N PRO A 194 4.76 1.86 -13.05
CA PRO A 194 4.58 3.08 -13.85
C PRO A 194 5.90 3.71 -14.32
N LEU A 195 7.00 3.56 -13.58
CA LEU A 195 8.30 4.16 -13.92
C LEU A 195 9.21 3.25 -14.77
N GLY A 196 8.76 2.05 -15.13
CA GLY A 196 9.48 1.22 -16.10
C GLY A 196 10.57 0.30 -15.52
N PHE A 197 10.74 0.25 -14.20
CA PHE A 197 11.80 -0.54 -13.56
C PHE A 197 11.64 -2.03 -13.82
N TYR A 198 10.41 -2.57 -13.79
CA TYR A 198 10.19 -3.98 -14.12
C TYR A 198 10.50 -4.29 -15.59
N GLN A 199 10.04 -3.43 -16.49
CA GLN A 199 10.17 -3.60 -17.93
C GLN A 199 11.64 -3.52 -18.37
N LYS A 200 12.47 -2.71 -17.68
CA LYS A 200 13.92 -2.63 -17.89
C LYS A 200 14.60 -4.00 -17.79
N TYR A 201 14.10 -4.88 -16.92
CA TYR A 201 14.61 -6.24 -16.72
C TYR A 201 13.78 -7.30 -17.43
N GLY A 202 12.95 -6.93 -18.42
CA GLY A 202 12.15 -7.88 -19.20
C GLY A 202 10.95 -8.47 -18.44
N LEU A 203 10.56 -7.86 -17.32
CA LEU A 203 9.48 -8.34 -16.47
C LEU A 203 8.18 -7.58 -16.77
N ASN A 204 7.09 -8.33 -16.84
CA ASN A 204 5.71 -7.84 -16.86
C ASN A 204 5.08 -8.12 -15.49
N ALA A 205 5.51 -7.35 -14.48
CA ALA A 205 5.00 -7.50 -13.13
C ALA A 205 3.76 -6.65 -12.89
N GLN A 206 2.74 -7.25 -12.28
CA GLN A 206 1.52 -6.59 -11.82
C GLN A 206 1.56 -6.48 -10.30
N VAL A 207 1.30 -5.28 -9.77
CA VAL A 207 1.20 -5.11 -8.32
C VAL A 207 -0.22 -5.40 -7.85
N VAL A 208 -0.36 -6.24 -6.83
CA VAL A 208 -1.63 -6.74 -6.31
C VAL A 208 -1.85 -6.21 -4.90
N LYS A 209 -2.90 -5.42 -4.70
CA LYS A 209 -3.26 -4.93 -3.37
C LYS A 209 -3.73 -6.07 -2.48
N MET A 210 -3.11 -6.16 -1.31
CA MET A 210 -3.46 -7.11 -0.27
C MET A 210 -4.26 -6.40 0.83
N PRO A 211 -5.28 -7.05 1.40
CA PRO A 211 -6.16 -6.42 2.38
C PRO A 211 -5.56 -6.35 3.79
N SER A 212 -4.63 -7.26 4.11
CA SER A 212 -4.00 -7.32 5.43
C SER A 212 -2.68 -8.10 5.39
N TRP A 213 -1.84 -7.92 6.41
CA TRP A 213 -0.59 -8.68 6.57
C TRP A 213 -0.82 -10.18 6.80
N GLY A 214 -1.95 -10.55 7.42
CA GLY A 214 -2.37 -11.95 7.51
C GLY A 214 -2.64 -12.55 6.13
N ALA A 215 -3.33 -11.80 5.25
CA ALA A 215 -3.56 -12.24 3.88
C ALA A 215 -2.26 -12.34 3.06
N VAL A 216 -1.29 -11.43 3.29
CA VAL A 216 0.06 -11.54 2.68
C VAL A 216 0.73 -12.86 3.09
N ARG A 217 0.75 -13.16 4.40
CA ARG A 217 1.32 -14.41 4.92
C ARG A 217 0.64 -15.64 4.31
N ASP A 218 -0.69 -15.67 4.34
CA ASP A 218 -1.47 -16.83 3.89
C ASP A 218 -1.34 -17.03 2.36
N SER A 219 -1.32 -15.94 1.59
CA SER A 219 -1.03 -15.95 0.15
C SER A 219 0.36 -16.49 -0.16
N ALA A 220 1.38 -16.09 0.62
CA ALA A 220 2.75 -16.58 0.45
C ALA A 220 2.86 -18.07 0.71
N ILE A 221 2.21 -18.59 1.76
CA ILE A 221 2.13 -20.02 2.07
C ILE A 221 1.40 -20.79 0.95
N ALA A 222 0.33 -20.21 0.41
CA ALA A 222 -0.45 -20.81 -0.67
C ALA A 222 0.22 -20.71 -2.05
N GLY A 223 1.25 -19.87 -2.21
CA GLY A 223 1.92 -19.64 -3.49
C GLY A 223 1.05 -18.92 -4.52
N GLU A 224 0.12 -18.05 -4.09
CA GLU A 224 -0.82 -17.38 -5.00
C GLU A 224 -0.15 -16.29 -5.86
N LEU A 225 0.85 -15.60 -5.29
CA LEU A 225 1.67 -14.56 -5.93
C LEU A 225 3.16 -14.93 -5.88
N ASP A 226 3.95 -14.28 -6.73
CA ASP A 226 5.36 -14.59 -6.96
C ASP A 226 6.28 -13.99 -5.88
N ALA A 227 6.00 -12.76 -5.48
CA ALA A 227 6.75 -12.05 -4.46
C ALA A 227 5.84 -11.09 -3.66
N TYR A 228 6.35 -10.61 -2.53
CA TYR A 228 5.55 -9.92 -1.53
C TYR A 228 6.31 -8.78 -0.89
N HIS A 229 5.60 -7.68 -0.70
CA HIS A 229 5.86 -6.70 0.35
C HIS A 229 5.60 -7.34 1.72
N MET A 230 6.61 -7.37 2.60
CA MET A 230 6.47 -7.91 3.95
C MET A 230 7.07 -6.98 4.99
N LEU A 231 6.56 -7.01 6.23
CA LEU A 231 7.22 -6.39 7.37
C LEU A 231 8.52 -7.16 7.65
N ALA A 232 9.64 -6.50 7.94
CA ALA A 232 10.93 -7.18 8.11
C ALA A 232 10.94 -8.37 9.10
N PRO A 233 10.14 -8.36 10.21
CA PRO A 233 10.04 -9.52 11.09
C PRO A 233 9.17 -10.69 10.56
N MET A 234 8.36 -10.49 9.52
CA MET A 234 7.47 -11.55 9.00
C MET A 234 8.23 -12.73 8.40
N PRO A 235 9.24 -12.55 7.51
CA PRO A 235 10.04 -13.68 7.02
C PRO A 235 10.68 -14.50 8.15
N ILE A 236 11.13 -13.83 9.23
CA ILE A 236 11.65 -14.50 10.43
C ILE A 236 10.54 -15.29 11.13
N ALA A 237 9.41 -14.66 11.44
CA ALA A 237 8.30 -15.31 12.12
C ALA A 237 7.76 -16.52 11.34
N MET A 238 7.63 -16.41 10.02
CA MET A 238 7.16 -17.50 9.15
C MET A 238 8.15 -18.66 9.11
N THR A 239 9.45 -18.36 8.93
CA THR A 239 10.51 -19.38 8.89
C THR A 239 10.65 -20.10 10.23
N LEU A 240 10.44 -19.39 11.34
CA LEU A 240 10.49 -19.98 12.69
C LEU A 240 9.15 -20.60 13.15
N GLY A 241 8.07 -20.47 12.37
CA GLY A 241 6.74 -20.98 12.74
C GLY A 241 6.13 -20.27 13.96
N LEU A 242 6.39 -18.96 14.11
CA LEU A 242 5.82 -18.11 15.14
C LEU A 242 4.43 -17.62 14.69
N GLY A 243 3.38 -18.12 15.34
CA GLY A 243 2.00 -17.74 15.01
C GLY A 243 1.49 -18.25 13.66
N SER A 244 2.20 -19.18 13.00
CA SER A 244 1.78 -19.90 11.80
C SER A 244 2.48 -21.26 11.69
N ALA A 245 2.14 -22.03 10.66
CA ALA A 245 3.00 -23.14 10.23
C ALA A 245 4.36 -22.61 9.77
N THR A 246 5.40 -23.43 9.95
CA THR A 246 6.75 -23.17 9.41
C THR A 246 6.69 -23.09 7.89
N PHE A 247 7.17 -22.00 7.33
CA PHE A 247 7.23 -21.79 5.88
C PHE A 247 8.43 -20.89 5.53
N GLY A 248 9.27 -21.38 4.61
CA GLY A 248 10.50 -20.68 4.21
C GLY A 248 10.21 -19.48 3.32
N VAL A 249 10.60 -18.31 3.81
CA VAL A 249 10.53 -17.03 3.08
C VAL A 249 11.86 -16.32 3.23
N ARG A 250 12.42 -15.86 2.11
CA ARG A 250 13.63 -15.05 2.10
C ARG A 250 13.29 -13.57 1.99
N LEU A 251 14.00 -12.77 2.77
CA LEU A 251 14.03 -11.32 2.68
C LEU A 251 15.15 -10.94 1.71
N ALA A 252 14.78 -10.39 0.56
CA ALA A 252 15.68 -10.12 -0.55
C ALA A 252 16.32 -8.73 -0.50
N SER A 253 15.55 -7.72 -0.09
CA SER A 253 16.01 -6.34 0.07
C SER A 253 15.09 -5.60 1.03
N ILE A 254 15.64 -4.62 1.74
CA ILE A 254 14.84 -3.68 2.52
C ILE A 254 14.15 -2.72 1.56
N GLU A 255 12.89 -2.41 1.77
CA GLU A 255 12.18 -1.47 0.92
C GLU A 255 12.32 -0.05 1.44
N ASN A 256 12.28 0.11 2.77
CA ASN A 256 12.41 1.41 3.39
C ASN A 256 13.03 1.30 4.79
N ILE A 257 13.74 2.37 5.16
CA ILE A 257 14.15 2.65 6.53
C ILE A 257 13.31 3.82 7.07
N ASN A 258 13.13 3.86 8.39
CA ASN A 258 12.24 4.83 9.04
C ASN A 258 10.80 4.76 8.47
N GLY A 259 10.10 5.90 8.34
CA GLY A 259 8.79 6.00 7.68
C GLY A 259 7.58 5.58 8.51
N GLN A 260 7.74 5.57 9.84
CA GLN A 260 6.68 5.26 10.79
C GLN A 260 6.65 6.31 11.90
N ALA A 261 5.55 6.38 12.62
CA ALA A 261 5.42 7.24 13.79
C ALA A 261 4.48 6.63 14.83
N ILE A 262 4.63 7.10 16.07
CA ILE A 262 3.62 6.98 17.11
C ILE A 262 2.67 8.17 16.95
N THR A 263 1.42 7.88 16.64
CA THR A 263 0.35 8.87 16.49
C THR A 263 -0.70 8.66 17.56
N VAL A 264 -1.16 9.75 18.19
CA VAL A 264 -2.11 9.69 19.30
C VAL A 264 -3.35 10.50 18.96
N SER A 265 -4.51 10.05 19.43
CA SER A 265 -5.78 10.76 19.25
C SER A 265 -5.71 12.18 19.81
N ASN A 266 -6.35 13.13 19.12
CA ASN A 266 -6.42 14.53 19.53
C ASN A 266 -6.99 14.76 20.94
N LYS A 267 -7.78 13.81 21.48
CA LYS A 267 -8.30 13.87 22.86
C LYS A 267 -7.21 13.88 23.95
N TYR A 268 -5.98 13.50 23.59
CA TYR A 268 -4.80 13.49 24.46
C TYR A 268 -3.81 14.64 24.19
N LYS A 269 -4.14 15.60 23.32
CA LYS A 269 -3.30 16.79 23.10
C LYS A 269 -2.95 17.47 24.43
N GLY A 270 -1.67 17.74 24.65
CA GLY A 270 -1.14 18.35 25.87
C GLY A 270 -1.15 17.45 27.12
N LYS A 271 -1.48 16.15 26.99
CA LYS A 271 -1.49 15.18 28.10
C LYS A 271 -0.38 14.14 28.02
N ILE A 272 0.28 14.01 26.87
CA ILE A 272 1.33 13.02 26.63
C ILE A 272 2.67 13.75 26.56
N ASN A 273 3.57 13.42 27.49
CA ASN A 273 4.93 13.95 27.55
C ASN A 273 5.96 12.85 27.31
N GLY A 274 5.62 11.60 27.56
CA GLY A 274 6.53 10.47 27.39
C GLY A 274 5.84 9.11 27.48
N PRO A 275 6.62 8.02 27.47
CA PRO A 275 6.09 6.66 27.40
C PRO A 275 5.26 6.25 28.63
N ALA A 276 5.55 6.83 29.81
CA ALA A 276 4.80 6.56 31.04
C ALA A 276 3.31 6.98 30.97
N ASP A 277 2.98 7.96 30.11
CA ASP A 277 1.62 8.50 29.97
C ASP A 277 0.69 7.58 29.16
N PHE A 278 1.24 6.52 28.55
CA PHE A 278 0.48 5.55 27.74
C PHE A 278 -0.23 4.48 28.58
N LYS A 279 -0.08 4.49 29.91
CA LYS A 279 -0.71 3.49 30.78
C LYS A 279 -2.22 3.41 30.56
N GLY A 280 -2.72 2.21 30.31
CA GLY A 280 -4.13 1.91 30.06
C GLY A 280 -4.60 2.17 28.62
N PHE A 281 -3.71 2.56 27.70
CA PHE A 281 -4.08 2.82 26.31
C PHE A 281 -4.40 1.54 25.54
N VAL A 282 -5.31 1.67 24.57
CA VAL A 282 -5.45 0.70 23.48
C VAL A 282 -4.67 1.20 22.27
N LEU A 283 -3.63 0.46 21.87
CA LEU A 283 -2.70 0.85 20.83
C LEU A 283 -2.80 -0.06 19.61
N GLY A 284 -2.95 0.55 18.44
CA GLY A 284 -2.95 -0.15 17.16
C GLY A 284 -1.53 -0.38 16.63
N VAL A 285 -1.29 -1.59 16.12
CA VAL A 285 -0.10 -1.93 15.31
C VAL A 285 -0.55 -2.70 14.07
N PRO A 286 0.16 -2.65 12.94
CA PRO A 286 -0.27 -3.34 11.72
C PRO A 286 -0.37 -4.86 11.87
N PHE A 287 0.56 -5.46 12.60
CA PHE A 287 0.67 -6.91 12.76
C PHE A 287 1.49 -7.26 14.01
N PRO A 288 1.26 -8.41 14.68
CA PRO A 288 2.05 -8.80 15.85
C PRO A 288 3.56 -8.91 15.57
N TYR A 289 3.94 -9.54 14.46
CA TYR A 289 5.34 -9.70 14.04
C TYR A 289 5.75 -8.54 13.13
N SER A 290 5.92 -7.36 13.71
CA SER A 290 6.23 -6.13 12.97
C SER A 290 7.19 -5.21 13.73
N MET A 291 7.98 -4.43 13.00
CA MET A 291 8.84 -3.40 13.58
C MET A 291 8.05 -2.40 14.43
N HIS A 292 6.83 -2.11 14.01
CA HIS A 292 5.88 -1.28 14.72
C HIS A 292 5.59 -1.79 16.14
N ASN A 293 5.31 -3.08 16.29
CA ASN A 293 5.08 -3.67 17.61
C ASN A 293 6.38 -3.70 18.44
N LEU A 294 7.50 -4.09 17.83
CA LEU A 294 8.78 -4.19 18.54
C LEU A 294 9.30 -2.83 19.03
N LEU A 295 9.23 -1.79 18.19
CA LEU A 295 9.60 -0.42 18.55
C LEU A 295 8.62 0.21 19.53
N LEU A 296 7.33 -0.07 19.42
CA LEU A 296 6.35 0.39 20.40
C LEU A 296 6.63 -0.21 21.78
N ARG A 297 6.89 -1.52 21.85
CA ARG A 297 7.28 -2.20 23.09
C ARG A 297 8.57 -1.65 23.68
N TYR A 298 9.56 -1.39 22.83
CA TYR A 298 10.82 -0.73 23.23
C TYR A 298 10.55 0.64 23.86
N TYR A 299 9.74 1.48 23.21
CA TYR A 299 9.38 2.81 23.72
C TYR A 299 8.61 2.75 25.04
N LEU A 300 7.60 1.88 25.15
CA LEU A 300 6.77 1.75 26.36
C LEU A 300 7.59 1.25 27.56
N ALA A 301 8.49 0.29 27.35
CA ALA A 301 9.35 -0.25 28.38
C ALA A 301 10.22 0.82 29.04
N THR A 302 10.68 1.84 28.29
CA THR A 302 11.50 2.92 28.84
C THR A 302 10.71 3.86 29.75
N GLY A 303 9.38 3.87 29.65
CA GLY A 303 8.46 4.54 30.58
C GLY A 303 8.02 3.68 31.77
N GLY A 304 8.56 2.47 31.93
CA GLY A 304 8.12 1.53 32.95
C GLY A 304 6.73 0.94 32.69
N ILE A 305 6.27 0.96 31.44
CA ILE A 305 4.99 0.37 31.02
C ILE A 305 5.24 -1.03 30.48
N ASN A 306 4.69 -2.04 31.14
CA ASN A 306 4.75 -3.40 30.61
C ASN A 306 3.74 -3.53 29.45
N PRO A 307 4.19 -3.77 28.21
CA PRO A 307 3.31 -3.76 27.04
C PRO A 307 2.28 -4.90 27.02
N ASP A 308 2.47 -5.96 27.81
CA ASP A 308 1.55 -7.10 27.89
C ASP A 308 0.56 -7.00 29.06
N VAL A 309 0.73 -6.01 29.95
CA VAL A 309 -0.09 -5.86 31.17
C VAL A 309 -0.71 -4.47 31.29
N ASP A 310 0.09 -3.42 31.10
CA ASP A 310 -0.30 -2.04 31.37
C ASP A 310 -1.03 -1.37 30.20
N VAL A 311 -0.99 -1.95 29.00
CA VAL A 311 -1.67 -1.47 27.79
C VAL A 311 -2.29 -2.63 27.02
N THR A 312 -3.14 -2.32 26.04
CA THR A 312 -3.65 -3.31 25.08
C THR A 312 -3.09 -3.00 23.69
N ILE A 313 -2.17 -3.83 23.20
CA ILE A 313 -1.68 -3.74 21.81
C ILE A 313 -2.50 -4.69 20.94
N ARG A 314 -3.08 -4.20 19.85
CA ARG A 314 -3.88 -5.04 18.93
C ARG A 314 -3.56 -4.81 17.45
N PRO A 315 -3.69 -5.85 16.61
CA PRO A 315 -3.55 -5.71 15.17
C PRO A 315 -4.67 -4.83 14.58
N VAL A 316 -4.28 -3.85 13.76
CA VAL A 316 -5.19 -2.96 13.03
C VAL A 316 -4.64 -2.81 11.61
N PRO A 317 -5.38 -3.22 10.55
CA PRO A 317 -4.99 -2.95 9.18
C PRO A 317 -4.76 -1.45 8.98
N PRO A 318 -3.66 -1.02 8.34
CA PRO A 318 -3.35 0.40 8.19
C PRO A 318 -4.53 1.25 7.62
N PRO A 319 -5.28 0.79 6.59
CA PRO A 319 -6.45 1.51 6.09
C PRO A 319 -7.55 1.81 7.11
N ASP A 320 -7.67 0.96 8.14
CA ASP A 320 -8.72 1.07 9.16
C ASP A 320 -8.29 1.91 10.36
N SER A 321 -6.99 2.23 10.47
CA SER A 321 -6.39 2.86 11.65
C SER A 321 -7.03 4.20 12.03
N ILE A 322 -7.29 5.06 11.04
CA ILE A 322 -7.89 6.38 11.25
C ILE A 322 -9.34 6.24 11.73
N ALA A 323 -10.12 5.36 11.09
CA ALA A 323 -11.51 5.13 11.47
C ALA A 323 -11.61 4.62 12.93
N GLN A 324 -10.73 3.69 13.32
CA GLN A 324 -10.68 3.20 14.70
C GLN A 324 -10.20 4.25 15.71
N LEU A 325 -9.27 5.13 15.31
CA LEU A 325 -8.82 6.25 16.14
C LEU A 325 -9.97 7.25 16.38
N VAL A 326 -10.72 7.59 15.33
CA VAL A 326 -11.87 8.50 15.39
C VAL A 326 -13.02 7.89 16.20
N ALA A 327 -13.29 6.60 16.03
CA ALA A 327 -14.30 5.88 16.81
C ALA A 327 -13.93 5.76 18.30
N GLY A 328 -12.66 5.96 18.65
CA GLY A 328 -12.13 5.78 19.99
C GLY A 328 -11.93 4.31 20.37
N ASP A 329 -11.90 3.41 19.39
CA ASP A 329 -11.60 2.00 19.62
C ASP A 329 -10.10 1.78 19.88
N ILE A 330 -9.25 2.72 19.42
CA ILE A 330 -7.83 2.85 19.78
C ILE A 330 -7.54 4.28 20.23
N ASP A 331 -6.62 4.43 21.17
CA ASP A 331 -6.18 5.71 21.74
C ASP A 331 -5.02 6.33 20.95
N GLY A 332 -4.24 5.48 20.30
CA GLY A 332 -3.14 5.82 19.42
C GLY A 332 -2.66 4.57 18.67
N PHE A 333 -1.62 4.74 17.86
CA PHE A 333 -1.01 3.64 17.12
C PHE A 333 0.45 3.93 16.81
N LEU A 334 1.21 2.86 16.57
CA LEU A 334 2.46 2.94 15.83
C LEU A 334 2.22 2.25 14.47
N MET A 335 2.19 3.05 13.40
CA MET A 335 1.71 2.63 12.07
C MET A 335 2.67 3.14 10.99
N PRO A 336 2.75 2.50 9.80
CA PRO A 336 3.52 3.06 8.71
C PRO A 336 2.77 4.25 8.09
N ASP A 337 3.54 5.14 7.50
CA ASP A 337 2.97 6.18 6.64
C ASP A 337 2.29 5.57 5.39
N PRO A 338 1.28 6.25 4.82
CA PRO A 338 0.88 7.64 5.07
C PRO A 338 -0.16 7.82 6.18
N PHE A 339 -0.52 6.76 6.92
CA PHE A 339 -1.63 6.82 7.87
C PHE A 339 -1.38 7.72 9.08
N ASN A 340 -0.12 7.90 9.50
CA ASN A 340 0.21 8.91 10.52
C ASN A 340 -0.04 10.32 9.99
N GLN A 341 0.48 10.63 8.80
CA GLN A 341 0.26 11.95 8.21
C GLN A 341 -1.21 12.21 7.89
N ARG A 342 -1.93 11.17 7.48
CA ARG A 342 -3.35 11.28 7.20
C ARG A 342 -4.19 11.52 8.46
N ALA A 343 -3.81 10.93 9.59
CA ALA A 343 -4.46 11.23 10.87
C ALA A 343 -4.28 12.71 11.28
N VAL A 344 -3.13 13.33 10.95
CA VAL A 344 -2.94 14.78 11.12
C VAL A 344 -3.77 15.57 10.11
N TYR A 345 -3.73 15.19 8.83
CA TYR A 345 -4.46 15.85 7.74
C TYR A 345 -5.98 15.88 7.97
N GLU A 346 -6.55 14.81 8.54
CA GLU A 346 -7.97 14.71 8.88
C GLU A 346 -8.31 15.25 10.28
N ASP A 347 -7.34 15.87 10.99
CA ASP A 347 -7.46 16.35 12.38
C ASP A 347 -8.02 15.28 13.35
N ALA A 348 -7.65 14.02 13.13
CA ALA A 348 -8.02 12.89 13.98
C ALA A 348 -7.00 12.66 15.11
N GLY A 349 -5.73 12.95 14.85
CA GLY A 349 -4.62 12.74 15.77
C GLY A 349 -3.42 13.65 15.51
N PHE A 350 -2.42 13.53 16.36
CA PHE A 350 -1.14 14.23 16.24
C PHE A 350 0.02 13.23 16.33
N ILE A 351 1.11 13.55 15.64
CA ILE A 351 2.34 12.77 15.68
C ILE A 351 3.04 13.07 17.00
N HIS A 352 3.16 12.06 17.85
CA HIS A 352 3.85 12.15 19.14
C HIS A 352 5.36 11.97 18.98
N LYS A 353 5.78 11.00 18.16
CA LYS A 353 7.19 10.68 17.95
C LYS A 353 7.40 9.96 16.62
N LEU A 354 8.43 10.33 15.85
CA LEU A 354 8.84 9.55 14.69
C LEU A 354 9.69 8.35 15.14
N THR A 355 9.53 7.19 14.51
CA THR A 355 10.31 6.00 14.89
C THR A 355 11.79 6.13 14.57
N LYS A 356 12.17 7.01 13.64
CA LYS A 356 13.57 7.36 13.39
C LYS A 356 14.27 7.93 14.63
N GLU A 357 13.52 8.52 15.55
CA GLU A 357 14.07 9.04 16.81
C GLU A 357 14.37 7.91 17.79
N LEU A 358 13.62 6.79 17.72
CA LEU A 358 13.85 5.60 18.53
C LEU A 358 15.05 4.79 18.02
N TRP A 359 15.16 4.66 16.70
CA TRP A 359 16.27 3.97 16.04
C TRP A 359 16.50 4.59 14.65
N PRO A 360 17.50 5.46 14.50
CA PRO A 360 17.81 6.08 13.21
C PRO A 360 18.20 5.03 12.16
N GLY A 361 17.48 5.00 11.04
CA GLY A 361 17.75 4.09 9.94
C GLY A 361 17.30 2.65 10.20
N HIS A 362 16.35 2.44 11.12
CA HIS A 362 15.79 1.12 11.39
C HIS A 362 15.08 0.54 10.15
N PRO A 363 15.11 -0.78 9.94
CA PRO A 363 14.36 -1.41 8.87
C PRO A 363 12.86 -1.30 9.15
N CYS A 364 12.05 -1.29 8.10
CA CYS A 364 10.59 -1.30 8.23
C CYS A 364 9.98 -2.46 7.45
N CYS A 365 9.88 -2.29 6.13
CA CYS A 365 9.36 -3.30 5.22
C CYS A 365 10.47 -3.81 4.31
N ALA A 366 10.21 -4.95 3.69
CA ALA A 366 11.16 -5.65 2.88
C ALA A 366 10.47 -6.43 1.76
N PHE A 367 11.20 -6.54 0.66
CA PHE A 367 10.81 -7.32 -0.48
C PHE A 367 11.20 -8.77 -0.23
N ALA A 368 10.22 -9.67 -0.30
CA ALA A 368 10.38 -11.06 0.09
C ALA A 368 9.74 -12.03 -0.91
N ALA A 369 10.28 -13.24 -1.00
CA ALA A 369 9.73 -14.31 -1.82
C ALA A 369 9.90 -15.67 -1.12
N SER A 370 9.05 -16.63 -1.48
CA SER A 370 9.12 -17.97 -0.89
C SER A 370 10.35 -18.74 -1.37
N ASP A 371 10.89 -19.61 -0.52
CA ASP A 371 12.00 -20.50 -0.89
C ASP A 371 11.67 -21.32 -2.13
N THR A 372 10.46 -21.85 -2.20
CA THR A 372 9.97 -22.65 -3.34
C THR A 372 10.07 -21.85 -4.64
N TRP A 373 9.54 -20.62 -4.65
CA TRP A 373 9.51 -19.80 -5.86
C TRP A 373 10.92 -19.36 -6.30
N ILE A 374 11.78 -18.98 -5.34
CA ILE A 374 13.18 -18.60 -5.61
C ILE A 374 13.94 -19.76 -6.25
N ASN A 375 13.76 -20.98 -5.73
CA ASN A 375 14.43 -22.17 -6.25
C ASN A 375 13.94 -22.56 -7.67
N GLU A 376 12.67 -22.32 -7.97
CA GLU A 376 12.08 -22.60 -9.28
C GLU A 376 12.40 -21.53 -10.33
N ASN A 377 12.61 -20.27 -9.91
CA ASN A 377 12.79 -19.12 -10.81
C ASN A 377 14.01 -18.24 -10.42
N PRO A 378 15.23 -18.80 -10.32
CA PRO A 378 16.38 -18.08 -9.77
C PRO A 378 16.82 -16.89 -10.63
N ASN A 379 16.81 -16.98 -11.97
CA ASN A 379 17.20 -15.84 -12.82
C ASN A 379 16.14 -14.74 -12.78
N THR A 380 14.87 -15.14 -12.81
CA THR A 380 13.72 -14.25 -12.67
C THR A 380 13.75 -13.50 -11.34
N PHE A 381 14.02 -14.20 -10.23
CA PHE A 381 14.12 -13.59 -8.92
C PHE A 381 15.25 -12.57 -8.85
N ARG A 382 16.43 -12.89 -9.40
CA ARG A 382 17.55 -11.94 -9.47
C ARG A 382 17.19 -10.70 -10.28
N ALA A 383 16.56 -10.86 -11.44
CA ALA A 383 16.10 -9.75 -12.29
C ALA A 383 15.06 -8.88 -11.55
N LEU A 384 14.11 -9.51 -10.85
CA LEU A 384 13.11 -8.81 -10.06
C LEU A 384 13.75 -8.07 -8.89
N ASN A 385 14.67 -8.70 -8.16
CA ASN A 385 15.36 -8.05 -7.04
C ASN A 385 16.22 -6.87 -7.50
N LYS A 386 16.91 -6.96 -8.65
CA LYS A 386 17.59 -5.79 -9.25
C LYS A 386 16.65 -4.64 -9.54
N SER A 387 15.46 -4.91 -10.08
CA SER A 387 14.47 -3.86 -10.33
C SER A 387 14.06 -3.14 -9.05
N ILE A 388 13.93 -3.88 -7.95
CA ILE A 388 13.61 -3.32 -6.63
C ILE A 388 14.80 -2.54 -6.06
N ILE A 389 16.02 -3.06 -6.09
CA ILE A 389 17.24 -2.36 -5.62
C ILE A 389 17.43 -1.04 -6.38
N GLU A 390 17.25 -1.05 -7.69
CA GLU A 390 17.34 0.17 -8.51
C GLU A 390 16.22 1.15 -8.19
N ALA A 391 14.97 0.68 -8.04
CA ALA A 391 13.85 1.50 -7.64
C ALA A 391 14.09 2.13 -6.24
N THR A 392 14.57 1.36 -5.26
CA THR A 392 14.90 1.88 -3.93
C THR A 392 15.97 2.99 -4.02
N GLY A 393 17.02 2.79 -4.81
CA GLY A 393 18.04 3.81 -5.07
C GLY A 393 17.52 5.04 -5.84
N TYR A 394 16.44 4.90 -6.61
CA TYR A 394 15.74 6.02 -7.24
C TYR A 394 14.90 6.81 -6.22
N ALA A 395 14.22 6.12 -5.31
CA ALA A 395 13.38 6.73 -4.28
C ALA A 395 14.17 7.44 -3.17
N SER A 396 15.41 7.02 -2.91
CA SER A 396 16.28 7.66 -1.91
C SER A 396 16.63 9.10 -2.28
N LYS A 397 16.75 9.40 -3.58
CA LYS A 397 17.11 10.72 -4.12
C LYS A 397 16.00 11.76 -3.86
N PRO A 398 16.27 12.83 -3.08
CA PRO A 398 15.27 13.84 -2.74
C PRO A 398 14.56 14.47 -3.94
N GLU A 399 15.26 14.68 -5.04
CA GLU A 399 14.75 15.28 -6.28
C GLU A 399 13.63 14.46 -6.94
N ASN A 400 13.60 13.14 -6.72
CA ASN A 400 12.62 12.24 -7.32
C ASN A 400 11.36 12.09 -6.45
N ARG A 401 11.40 12.52 -5.19
CA ARG A 401 10.34 12.17 -4.22
C ARG A 401 8.98 12.80 -4.52
N VAL A 402 8.97 13.95 -5.20
CA VAL A 402 7.73 14.64 -5.59
C VAL A 402 7.02 13.90 -6.72
N GLU A 403 7.72 13.54 -7.79
CA GLU A 403 7.13 12.78 -8.90
C GLU A 403 6.73 11.36 -8.47
N ILE A 404 7.47 10.75 -7.54
CA ILE A 404 7.11 9.46 -6.95
C ILE A 404 5.79 9.59 -6.19
N ALA A 405 5.62 10.64 -5.38
CA ALA A 405 4.38 10.88 -4.67
C ALA A 405 3.18 10.96 -5.63
N GLU A 406 3.33 11.69 -6.74
CA GLU A 406 2.29 11.78 -7.77
C GLU A 406 1.99 10.42 -8.40
N ALA A 407 3.02 9.66 -8.77
CA ALA A 407 2.87 8.36 -9.44
C ALA A 407 2.15 7.30 -8.58
N ILE A 408 2.36 7.31 -7.26
CA ILE A 408 1.86 6.26 -6.36
C ILE A 408 0.60 6.65 -5.58
N SER A 409 0.14 7.91 -5.65
CA SER A 409 -1.03 8.37 -4.90
C SER A 409 -2.36 7.86 -5.47
N ASP A 410 -2.37 7.51 -6.75
CA ASP A 410 -3.56 7.11 -7.49
C ASP A 410 -4.32 5.92 -6.89
N ARG A 411 -5.61 5.80 -7.27
CA ARG A 411 -6.49 4.71 -6.81
C ARG A 411 -5.95 3.33 -7.15
N ALA A 412 -5.12 3.18 -8.18
CA ALA A 412 -4.49 1.90 -8.51
C ALA A 412 -3.45 1.45 -7.46
N PHE A 413 -2.92 2.38 -6.67
CA PHE A 413 -1.83 2.17 -5.72
C PHE A 413 -2.26 2.53 -4.29
N LEU A 414 -1.84 3.67 -3.73
CA LEU A 414 -2.12 4.03 -2.34
C LEU A 414 -3.55 4.52 -2.11
N ASN A 415 -4.18 5.15 -3.11
CA ASN A 415 -5.48 5.81 -2.98
C ASN A 415 -5.48 6.83 -1.82
N GLN A 416 -4.51 7.74 -1.81
CA GLN A 416 -4.34 8.77 -0.78
C GLN A 416 -4.15 10.15 -1.45
N PRO A 417 -4.45 11.25 -0.75
CA PRO A 417 -4.16 12.59 -1.27
C PRO A 417 -2.65 12.76 -1.54
N VAL A 418 -2.32 13.37 -2.69
CA VAL A 418 -0.93 13.58 -3.12
C VAL A 418 -0.16 14.38 -2.09
N GLU A 419 -0.78 15.38 -1.47
CA GLU A 419 -0.16 16.25 -0.48
C GLU A 419 0.25 15.46 0.78
N VAL A 420 -0.54 14.46 1.17
CA VAL A 420 -0.24 13.58 2.31
C VAL A 420 0.97 12.69 1.98
N VAL A 421 0.99 12.08 0.79
CA VAL A 421 2.09 11.23 0.34
C VAL A 421 3.37 12.05 0.16
N GLN A 422 3.28 13.22 -0.46
CA GLN A 422 4.40 14.13 -0.65
C GLN A 422 4.97 14.64 0.68
N ALA A 423 4.12 14.96 1.66
CA ALA A 423 4.57 15.38 2.99
C ALA A 423 5.40 14.30 3.69
N VAL A 424 5.02 13.03 3.52
CA VAL A 424 5.79 11.88 4.02
C VAL A 424 7.11 11.75 3.27
N LEU A 425 7.06 11.63 1.94
CA LEU A 425 8.27 11.33 1.14
C LEU A 425 9.28 12.47 1.20
N THR A 426 8.84 13.73 1.18
CA THR A 426 9.76 14.88 1.24
C THR A 426 10.18 15.25 2.67
N GLY A 427 9.52 14.69 3.68
CA GLY A 427 9.81 15.01 5.07
C GLY A 427 9.29 16.38 5.52
N LYS A 428 8.46 17.05 4.72
CA LYS A 428 7.88 18.37 5.03
C LYS A 428 6.42 18.21 5.41
N PHE A 429 6.12 18.33 6.69
CA PHE A 429 4.81 17.95 7.22
C PHE A 429 4.40 18.72 8.46
N GLU A 430 3.12 18.72 8.74
CA GLU A 430 2.56 19.16 10.02
C GLU A 430 2.49 17.99 11.01
N ASP A 431 2.81 18.25 12.27
CA ASP A 431 2.75 17.25 13.35
C ASP A 431 1.37 17.14 14.03
N GLY A 432 0.43 18.02 13.69
CA GLY A 432 -0.88 18.12 14.31
C GLY A 432 -0.90 18.84 15.66
N LEU A 433 0.24 19.33 16.15
CA LEU A 433 0.39 20.19 17.32
C LEU A 433 0.57 21.68 16.96
N GLY A 434 0.48 22.00 15.66
CA GLY A 434 0.64 23.34 15.12
C GLY A 434 2.07 23.65 14.66
N ASN A 435 2.96 22.66 14.64
CA ASN A 435 4.30 22.82 14.12
C ASN A 435 4.39 22.31 12.68
N ASN A 436 5.20 23.00 11.88
CA ASN A 436 5.65 22.54 10.58
C ASN A 436 7.08 22.01 10.74
N LEU A 437 7.32 20.76 10.35
CA LEU A 437 8.59 20.08 10.48
C LEU A 437 9.21 19.86 9.09
N ASP A 438 10.53 19.94 9.03
CA ASP A 438 11.34 19.61 7.86
C ASP A 438 12.36 18.55 8.28
N VAL A 439 12.02 17.29 8.02
CA VAL A 439 12.81 16.09 8.36
C VAL A 439 12.98 15.26 7.09
N PRO A 440 13.93 15.61 6.19
CA PRO A 440 14.05 15.02 4.87
C PRO A 440 14.21 13.49 4.88
N ASP A 441 14.76 12.93 5.94
CA ASP A 441 14.96 11.50 6.18
C ASP A 441 13.89 10.89 7.11
N ARG A 442 12.69 11.51 7.19
CA ARG A 442 11.51 10.95 7.90
C ARG A 442 11.23 9.52 7.44
N ILE A 443 11.23 9.33 6.13
CA ILE A 443 11.32 8.04 5.46
C ILE A 443 12.54 8.12 4.55
N ASP A 444 13.26 7.03 4.42
CA ASP A 444 14.32 6.90 3.41
C ASP A 444 14.36 5.47 2.86
N PHE A 445 15.15 5.29 1.81
CA PHE A 445 15.14 4.09 0.99
C PHE A 445 16.57 3.55 0.88
N ASP A 446 16.85 2.48 1.61
CA ASP A 446 18.13 1.75 1.58
C ASP A 446 17.82 0.27 1.36
N PRO A 447 18.25 -0.33 0.24
CA PRO A 447 17.90 -1.72 -0.06
C PRO A 447 18.67 -2.74 0.76
N TYR A 448 19.75 -2.33 1.44
CA TYR A 448 20.70 -3.27 2.04
C TYR A 448 20.12 -3.97 3.28
N PRO A 449 19.96 -5.31 3.26
CA PRO A 449 19.38 -6.04 4.36
C PRO A 449 20.47 -6.44 5.36
N TRP A 450 20.87 -5.49 6.22
CA TRP A 450 21.87 -5.71 7.27
C TRP A 450 21.53 -6.92 8.15
N GLN A 451 22.52 -7.77 8.44
CA GLN A 451 22.34 -8.90 9.36
C GLN A 451 22.16 -8.46 10.81
N SER A 452 22.67 -7.28 11.18
CA SER A 452 22.39 -6.66 12.48
C SER A 452 20.89 -6.43 12.69
N PHE A 453 20.12 -6.14 11.64
CA PHE A 453 18.68 -6.02 11.70
C PHE A 453 18.01 -7.34 12.07
N ALA A 454 18.39 -8.43 11.39
CA ALA A 454 17.87 -9.76 11.68
C ALA A 454 18.12 -10.13 13.15
N ASN A 455 19.35 -9.92 13.64
CA ASN A 455 19.73 -10.24 15.02
C ASN A 455 18.96 -9.40 16.04
N TRP A 456 18.78 -8.10 15.79
CA TRP A 456 17.98 -7.26 16.69
C TRP A 456 16.52 -7.73 16.72
N ILE A 457 15.91 -7.96 15.54
CA ILE A 457 14.52 -8.41 15.44
C ILE A 457 14.32 -9.71 16.20
N MET A 458 15.18 -10.71 15.94
CA MET A 458 15.12 -11.99 16.65
C MET A 458 15.31 -11.82 18.16
N SER A 459 16.21 -10.94 18.60
CA SER A 459 16.39 -10.67 20.04
C SER A 459 15.09 -10.18 20.70
N GLN A 460 14.35 -9.31 20.01
CA GLN A 460 13.09 -8.78 20.54
C GLN A 460 11.94 -9.80 20.45
N LEU A 461 11.93 -10.67 19.42
CA LEU A 461 10.99 -11.80 19.36
C LEU A 461 11.24 -12.81 20.49
N VAL A 462 12.49 -13.03 20.87
CA VAL A 462 12.86 -13.86 22.03
C VAL A 462 12.46 -13.19 23.34
N ARG A 463 12.74 -11.90 23.49
CA ARG A 463 12.41 -11.15 24.71
C ARG A 463 10.91 -11.16 25.01
N TRP A 464 10.10 -10.81 24.01
CA TRP A 464 8.66 -10.61 24.21
C TRP A 464 7.82 -11.87 24.06
N ASP A 465 8.38 -12.94 23.49
CA ASP A 465 7.70 -14.22 23.25
C ASP A 465 6.23 -14.03 22.83
N ILE A 466 6.01 -13.28 21.74
CA ILE A 466 4.67 -12.83 21.33
C ILE A 466 3.69 -14.01 21.13
N SER A 467 4.19 -15.20 20.77
CA SER A 467 3.40 -16.43 20.66
C SER A 467 3.15 -17.15 21.99
N GLY A 468 3.91 -16.85 23.04
CA GLY A 468 3.84 -17.46 24.37
C GLY A 468 4.26 -18.92 24.41
N ASP A 469 4.90 -19.43 23.35
CA ASP A 469 5.31 -20.82 23.21
C ASP A 469 6.81 -21.05 23.38
N GLY A 470 7.58 -19.98 23.65
CA GLY A 470 9.03 -20.03 23.85
C GLY A 470 9.82 -20.49 22.63
N LYS A 471 9.18 -20.66 21.47
CA LYS A 471 9.83 -21.22 20.27
C LYS A 471 10.97 -20.36 19.77
N ALA A 472 10.80 -19.04 19.75
CA ALA A 472 11.86 -18.13 19.33
C ALA A 472 13.14 -18.39 20.15
N LYS A 473 13.01 -18.43 21.48
CA LYS A 473 14.13 -18.72 22.39
C LYS A 473 14.76 -20.10 22.16
N GLN A 474 13.94 -21.12 21.90
CA GLN A 474 14.44 -22.47 21.63
C GLN A 474 15.21 -22.55 20.32
N LEU A 475 14.73 -21.88 19.27
CA LEU A 475 15.30 -21.93 17.93
C LEU A 475 16.57 -21.07 17.81
N THR A 476 16.65 -19.96 18.55
CA THR A 476 17.84 -19.09 18.58
C THR A 476 18.89 -19.51 19.62
N ALA A 477 18.60 -20.52 20.44
CA ALA A 477 19.52 -21.05 21.46
C ALA A 477 20.89 -21.42 20.87
N ASP A 478 21.92 -21.38 21.72
CA ASP A 478 23.32 -21.62 21.36
C ASP A 478 23.88 -20.62 20.34
N GLY A 479 23.35 -19.39 20.30
CA GLY A 479 23.84 -18.31 19.43
C GLY A 479 23.43 -18.44 17.97
N LYS A 480 22.36 -19.17 17.65
CA LYS A 480 21.90 -19.43 16.28
C LYS A 480 21.26 -18.23 15.58
N TYR A 481 21.20 -17.07 16.23
CA TYR A 481 20.76 -15.81 15.61
C TYR A 481 21.45 -15.60 14.26
N ASP A 482 22.77 -15.77 14.22
CA ASP A 482 23.55 -15.48 13.02
C ASP A 482 23.21 -16.39 11.84
N GLN A 483 23.13 -17.70 12.11
CA GLN A 483 22.79 -18.72 11.12
C GLN A 483 21.39 -18.47 10.53
N LEU A 484 20.41 -18.19 11.40
CA LEU A 484 19.04 -17.92 10.99
C LEU A 484 18.94 -16.60 10.22
N GLY A 485 19.67 -15.57 10.65
CA GLY A 485 19.75 -14.29 9.96
C GLY A 485 20.27 -14.46 8.53
N GLN A 486 21.40 -15.14 8.35
CA GLN A 486 21.99 -15.41 7.03
C GLN A 486 21.13 -16.31 6.16
N GLU A 487 20.36 -17.22 6.76
CA GLU A 487 19.37 -18.00 6.03
C GLU A 487 18.25 -17.08 5.50
N ILE A 488 17.67 -16.22 6.33
CA ILE A 488 16.47 -15.47 5.96
C ILE A 488 16.79 -14.21 5.16
N PHE A 489 17.84 -13.46 5.54
CA PHE A 489 18.23 -12.19 4.92
C PHE A 489 19.29 -12.44 3.85
N LEU A 490 18.95 -12.17 2.60
CA LEU A 490 19.83 -12.41 1.45
C LEU A 490 20.84 -11.27 1.25
N THR A 491 21.61 -10.93 2.27
CA THR A 491 22.55 -9.78 2.27
C THR A 491 23.62 -9.90 1.20
N ASP A 492 24.22 -11.08 1.06
CA ASP A 492 25.26 -11.31 0.04
C ASP A 492 24.71 -11.17 -1.37
N LEU A 493 23.51 -11.69 -1.61
CA LEU A 493 22.82 -11.54 -2.89
C LEU A 493 22.48 -10.07 -3.15
N ALA A 494 21.94 -9.34 -2.16
CA ALA A 494 21.61 -7.93 -2.32
C ALA A 494 22.85 -7.09 -2.66
N ARG A 495 23.98 -7.36 -1.99
CA ARG A 495 25.29 -6.77 -2.30
C ARG A 495 25.73 -7.07 -3.73
N GLU A 496 25.77 -8.35 -4.10
CA GLU A 496 26.16 -8.80 -5.44
C GLU A 496 25.33 -8.10 -6.53
N LEU A 497 24.01 -8.07 -6.35
CA LEU A 497 23.11 -7.41 -7.31
C LEU A 497 23.29 -5.90 -7.34
N ALA A 498 23.53 -5.25 -6.20
CA ALA A 498 23.82 -3.82 -6.16
C ALA A 498 25.14 -3.46 -6.87
N GLU A 499 26.19 -4.27 -6.70
CA GLU A 499 27.45 -4.14 -7.44
C GLU A 499 27.26 -4.31 -8.95
N GLU A 500 26.47 -5.30 -9.38
CA GLU A 500 26.11 -5.49 -10.79
C GLU A 500 25.35 -4.28 -11.39
N LEU A 501 24.66 -3.50 -10.54
CA LEU A 501 23.99 -2.26 -10.93
C LEU A 501 24.91 -1.03 -10.87
N GLY A 502 26.19 -1.21 -10.54
CA GLY A 502 27.16 -0.13 -10.39
C GLY A 502 26.98 0.71 -9.12
N GLN A 503 26.21 0.22 -8.14
CA GLN A 503 26.10 0.84 -6.82
C GLN A 503 27.29 0.42 -5.93
N THR A 504 27.49 1.15 -4.84
CA THR A 504 28.54 0.87 -3.84
C THR A 504 27.89 0.41 -2.52
N PRO A 505 27.43 -0.85 -2.43
CA PRO A 505 26.89 -1.38 -1.19
C PRO A 505 27.99 -1.50 -0.11
N PRO A 506 27.61 -1.57 1.18
CA PRO A 506 28.54 -1.84 2.27
C PRO A 506 29.28 -3.18 2.14
N ASP A 507 30.56 -3.18 2.51
CA ASP A 507 31.38 -4.39 2.64
C ASP A 507 31.02 -5.18 3.91
N GLU A 508 30.68 -4.48 5.00
CA GLU A 508 30.22 -5.10 6.23
C GLU A 508 28.75 -5.50 6.15
N ILE A 509 28.43 -6.69 6.68
CA ILE A 509 27.05 -7.16 6.81
C ILE A 509 26.46 -6.93 8.21
N TYR A 510 27.30 -6.56 9.18
CA TYR A 510 26.91 -6.20 10.55
C TYR A 510 27.38 -4.80 10.88
N ARG A 511 26.57 -4.11 11.68
CA ARG A 511 26.97 -2.88 12.36
C ARG A 511 26.37 -2.85 13.76
N THR A 512 27.03 -2.12 14.65
CA THR A 512 26.45 -1.79 15.95
C THR A 512 25.26 -0.85 15.73
N GLU A 513 24.08 -1.26 16.17
CA GLU A 513 22.86 -0.45 16.02
C GLU A 513 22.72 0.49 17.21
N THR A 514 22.60 1.78 16.95
CA THR A 514 22.41 2.80 17.98
C THR A 514 20.93 3.17 18.07
N LEU A 515 20.31 2.87 19.20
CA LEU A 515 18.95 3.24 19.51
C LEU A 515 18.94 4.45 20.47
N GLU A 516 17.78 5.03 20.74
CA GLU A 516 17.64 6.23 21.57
C GLU A 516 18.14 6.01 23.02
N PHE A 517 17.88 4.84 23.59
CA PHE A 517 18.10 4.59 25.03
C PHE A 517 19.20 3.56 25.32
N ASP A 518 19.73 2.90 24.29
CA ASP A 518 20.76 1.89 24.38
C ASP A 518 21.42 1.61 23.01
N THR A 519 22.40 0.72 23.02
CA THR A 519 23.13 0.27 21.84
C THR A 519 23.04 -1.24 21.74
N PHE A 520 22.83 -1.75 20.53
CA PHE A 520 22.77 -3.17 20.24
C PHE A 520 24.02 -3.65 19.50
N ASP A 521 24.76 -4.54 20.14
CA ASP A 521 25.82 -5.32 19.49
C ASP A 521 25.20 -6.59 18.87
N PRO A 522 25.21 -6.73 17.53
CA PRO A 522 24.62 -7.87 16.86
C PRO A 522 25.30 -9.21 17.18
N GLN A 523 26.49 -9.20 17.78
CA GLN A 523 27.20 -10.40 18.23
C GLN A 523 26.76 -10.86 19.62
N GLN A 524 26.03 -10.02 20.38
CA GLN A 524 25.63 -10.33 21.76
C GLN A 524 24.12 -10.16 22.03
N PRO A 525 23.22 -10.79 21.23
CA PRO A 525 21.77 -10.60 21.41
C PRO A 525 21.26 -10.98 22.80
N ASP A 526 21.71 -12.10 23.37
CA ASP A 526 21.24 -12.56 24.68
C ASP A 526 21.65 -11.62 25.82
N GLN A 527 22.83 -11.01 25.72
CA GLN A 527 23.28 -10.01 26.70
C GLN A 527 22.44 -8.74 26.61
N TYR A 528 22.09 -8.32 25.39
CA TYR A 528 21.20 -7.19 25.18
C TYR A 528 19.82 -7.44 25.79
N ILE A 529 19.23 -8.62 25.58
CA ILE A 529 17.94 -9.00 26.19
C ILE A 529 18.04 -8.94 27.72
N GLN A 530 19.07 -9.54 28.31
CA GLN A 530 19.24 -9.54 29.77
C GLN A 530 19.41 -8.12 30.32
N ALA A 531 20.21 -7.27 29.65
CA ALA A 531 20.41 -5.88 30.05
C ALA A 531 19.09 -5.08 30.00
N GLN A 532 18.23 -5.34 29.02
CA GLN A 532 16.91 -4.71 28.96
C GLN A 532 15.97 -5.19 30.06
N ILE A 533 15.95 -6.49 30.35
CA ILE A 533 15.15 -7.07 31.46
C ILE A 533 15.62 -6.51 32.79
N ASP A 534 16.93 -6.43 33.04
CA ASP A 534 17.49 -5.90 34.28
C ASP A 534 17.17 -4.41 34.45
N LYS A 535 17.15 -3.64 33.35
CA LYS A 535 16.89 -2.20 33.35
C LYS A 535 15.41 -1.86 33.49
N TYR A 536 14.53 -2.56 32.77
CA TYR A 536 13.10 -2.21 32.67
C TYR A 536 12.17 -3.15 33.46
N GLY A 537 12.66 -4.33 33.87
CA GLY A 537 11.95 -5.27 34.73
C GLY A 537 11.13 -6.35 34.02
N PHE A 538 11.13 -6.37 32.69
CA PHE A 538 10.38 -7.33 31.85
C PHE A 538 10.96 -7.42 30.43
#